data_AF-A0A8T1SAC5-F1
#
_entry.id   AF-A0A8T1SAC5-F1
#
_cell.length_a   1.000
_cell.length_b   1.000
_cell.length_c   1.000
_cell.angle_alpha   90.00
_cell.angle_beta   90.00
_cell.angle_gamma   90.00
#
_symmetry.space_group_name_H-M   'P 1'
#
loop_
_entity.id
_entity.type
_entity.pdbx_description
1 polymer ?
#
loop_
_entity_poly.entity_id
_entity_poly.type
_entity_poly.pdbx_seq_one_letter_code
_entity_poly.pdbx_strand_id
1 'polypeptide(L)'
;VAYYSSPLDPVAAGLPPCLRAVAAAAALVESSASLVLESTLCLAVPHAVTSLLLKSKTQHLSNSQLTKYEMLLLNASNVTLTRCAVLNPASLLPTEGDGEPHDCLTSLLTLPPPELT
;
A
#
# COMPACT_ATOMS: atom_id res chain seq x y z
N VAL A 1 17.36 0.47 13.45
CA VAL A 1 16.52 -0.38 12.57
C VAL A 1 15.37 -0.90 13.41
N ALA A 2 14.14 -0.88 12.89
CA ALA A 2 12.95 -1.34 13.58
C ALA A 2 12.08 -2.14 12.60
N TYR A 3 11.28 -3.08 13.14
CA TYR A 3 10.30 -3.86 12.38
C TYR A 3 8.91 -3.49 12.87
N TYR A 4 8.00 -3.23 11.93
CA TYR A 4 6.61 -2.85 12.20
C TYR A 4 5.66 -3.90 11.68
N SER A 5 4.71 -4.31 12.51
CA SER A 5 3.59 -5.16 12.11
C SER A 5 2.35 -4.74 12.88
N SER A 6 1.30 -4.41 12.14
CA SER A 6 -0.02 -4.13 12.71
C SER A 6 -1.09 -4.83 11.89
N PRO A 7 -2.18 -5.30 12.52
CA PRO A 7 -3.34 -5.76 11.78
C PRO A 7 -3.98 -4.60 11.03
N LEU A 8 -4.51 -4.88 9.84
CA LEU A 8 -5.38 -3.93 9.13
C LEU A 8 -6.72 -3.82 9.85
N ASP A 9 -7.36 -2.66 9.73
CA ASP A 9 -8.74 -2.49 10.19
C ASP A 9 -9.68 -3.47 9.43
N PRO A 10 -10.81 -3.88 10.02
CA PRO A 10 -11.67 -4.90 9.43
C PRO A 10 -12.22 -4.53 8.05
N VAL A 11 -12.40 -3.23 7.76
CA VAL A 11 -12.85 -2.76 6.45
C VAL A 11 -11.71 -2.90 5.44
N ALA A 12 -10.50 -2.46 5.79
CA ALA A 12 -9.32 -2.65 4.95
C ALA A 12 -9.01 -4.14 4.74
N ALA A 13 -9.22 -4.99 5.75
CA ALA A 13 -9.03 -6.44 5.65
C ALA A 13 -9.99 -7.11 4.66
N GLY A 14 -11.17 -6.51 4.42
CA GLY A 14 -12.14 -6.95 3.40
C GLY A 14 -11.79 -6.53 1.97
N LEU A 15 -10.76 -5.70 1.78
CA LEU A 15 -10.38 -5.22 0.46
C LEU A 15 -9.65 -6.30 -0.37
N PRO A 16 -9.68 -6.17 -1.71
CA PRO A 16 -8.82 -6.96 -2.59
C PRO A 16 -7.34 -6.92 -2.16
N PRO A 17 -6.54 -7.97 -2.43
CA PRO A 17 -5.14 -8.05 -1.98
C PRO A 17 -4.29 -6.83 -2.36
N CYS A 18 -4.45 -6.32 -3.58
CA CYS A 18 -3.74 -5.13 -4.04
C CYS A 18 -4.09 -3.87 -3.23
N LEU A 19 -5.35 -3.72 -2.82
CA LEU A 19 -5.82 -2.58 -2.03
C LEU A 19 -5.51 -2.74 -0.55
N ARG A 20 -5.43 -3.98 -0.04
CA ARG A 20 -4.85 -4.25 1.28
C ARG A 20 -3.39 -3.80 1.36
N ALA A 21 -2.62 -3.96 0.28
CA ALA A 21 -1.25 -3.44 0.22
C ALA A 21 -1.21 -1.90 0.31
N VAL A 22 -2.17 -1.20 -0.30
CA VAL A 22 -2.31 0.27 -0.17
C VAL A 22 -2.65 0.66 1.27
N ALA A 23 -3.61 -0.01 1.89
CA ALA A 23 -3.98 0.24 3.29
C ALA A 23 -2.80 -0.03 4.25
N ALA A 24 -2.06 -1.12 4.03
CA ALA A 24 -0.88 -1.48 4.81
C ALA A 24 0.23 -0.43 4.65
N ALA A 25 0.47 0.05 3.43
CA ALA A 25 1.43 1.13 3.17
C ALA A 25 1.07 2.40 3.94
N ALA A 26 -0.20 2.83 3.92
CA ALA A 26 -0.64 4.00 4.67
C ALA A 26 -0.46 3.82 6.18
N ALA A 27 -0.82 2.65 6.73
CA ALA A 27 -0.64 2.35 8.15
C ALA A 27 0.85 2.34 8.56
N LEU A 28 1.73 1.85 7.68
CA LEU A 28 3.18 1.88 7.90
C LEU A 28 3.72 3.31 7.96
N VAL A 29 3.29 4.19 7.05
CA VAL A 29 3.67 5.61 7.06
C VAL A 29 3.22 6.28 8.37
N GLU A 30 1.97 6.05 8.80
CA GLU A 30 1.46 6.59 10.07
C GLU A 30 2.27 6.06 11.27
N SER A 31 2.59 4.76 11.30
CA SER A 31 3.33 4.14 12.41
C SER A 31 4.81 4.55 12.48
N SER A 32 5.41 4.88 11.34
CA SER A 32 6.81 5.28 11.24
C SER A 32 7.01 6.79 11.34
N ALA A 33 5.95 7.59 11.24
CA ALA A 33 6.00 9.05 11.30
C ALA A 33 6.74 9.58 12.54
N SER A 34 6.53 8.95 13.70
CA SER A 34 7.19 9.33 14.97
C SER A 34 8.69 9.06 14.99
N LEU A 35 9.17 8.08 14.22
CA LEU A 35 10.60 7.80 14.08
C LEU A 35 11.26 8.67 13.00
N VAL A 36 10.53 8.92 11.92
CA VAL A 36 11.08 9.59 10.73
C VAL A 36 11.17 11.10 10.94
N LEU A 37 10.30 11.68 11.78
CA LEU A 37 10.32 13.11 12.16
C LEU A 37 10.49 14.03 10.92
N GLU A 38 9.62 13.82 9.92
CA GLU A 38 9.61 14.55 8.63
C GLU A 38 10.83 14.33 7.72
N SER A 39 11.75 13.44 8.08
CA SER A 39 12.81 12.99 7.19
C SER A 39 12.24 12.25 5.98
N THR A 40 13.05 12.13 4.92
CA THR A 40 12.66 11.37 3.73
C THR A 40 12.48 9.89 4.07
N LEU A 41 11.26 9.39 3.89
CA LEU A 41 10.88 7.98 3.99
C LEU A 41 10.77 7.39 2.59
N CYS A 42 11.55 6.35 2.33
CA CYS A 42 11.40 5.53 1.13
C CYS A 42 10.60 4.27 1.48
N LEU A 43 9.43 4.12 0.85
CA LEU A 43 8.56 2.97 1.05
C LEU A 43 8.64 2.05 -0.16
N ALA A 44 9.29 0.90 0.03
CA ALA A 44 9.41 -0.14 -0.96
C ALA A 44 8.20 -1.10 -0.86
N VAL A 45 7.37 -1.18 -1.91
CA VAL A 45 6.16 -2.01 -1.92
C VAL A 45 6.12 -2.90 -3.18
N PRO A 46 5.72 -4.18 -3.07
CA PRO A 46 5.62 -5.08 -4.23
C PRO A 46 4.51 -4.71 -5.23
N HIS A 47 3.46 -4.04 -4.75
CA HIS A 47 2.33 -3.61 -5.56
C HIS A 47 2.54 -2.18 -6.06
N ALA A 48 2.05 -1.88 -7.27
CA ALA A 48 2.11 -0.53 -7.85
C ALA A 48 1.08 0.41 -7.18
N VAL A 49 1.29 0.75 -5.91
CA VAL A 49 0.38 1.56 -5.06
C VAL A 49 0.00 2.87 -5.72
N THR A 50 0.94 3.58 -6.33
CA THR A 50 0.68 4.84 -7.05
C THR A 50 -0.29 4.64 -8.20
N SER A 51 -0.08 3.61 -9.03
CA SER A 51 -0.96 3.30 -10.15
C SER A 51 -2.33 2.83 -9.69
N LEU A 52 -2.39 2.13 -8.56
CA LEU A 52 -3.64 1.72 -7.94
C LEU A 52 -4.44 2.95 -7.54
N LEU A 53 -3.91 3.84 -6.69
CA LEU A 53 -4.62 5.04 -6.23
C LEU A 53 -5.11 5.92 -7.40
N LEU A 54 -4.27 6.13 -8.42
CA LEU A 54 -4.62 6.97 -9.56
C LEU A 54 -5.69 6.34 -10.49
N LYS A 55 -5.76 5.00 -10.57
CA LYS A 55 -6.70 4.30 -11.47
C LYS A 55 -7.90 3.68 -10.76
N SER A 56 -7.83 3.43 -9.46
CA SER A 56 -8.90 2.85 -8.65
C SER A 56 -9.97 3.91 -8.37
N LYS A 57 -10.69 4.33 -9.41
CA LYS A 57 -11.87 5.14 -9.23
C LYS A 57 -13.01 4.22 -8.73
N THR A 58 -13.28 4.35 -7.43
CA THR A 58 -14.60 4.25 -6.78
C THR A 58 -15.26 2.89 -6.56
N GLN A 59 -14.80 1.76 -7.11
CA GLN A 59 -15.54 0.49 -6.91
C GLN A 59 -15.29 -0.22 -5.58
N HIS A 60 -14.06 -0.14 -5.04
CA HIS A 60 -13.68 -0.90 -3.83
C HIS A 60 -13.28 -0.02 -2.65
N LEU A 61 -13.09 1.29 -2.86
CA LEU A 61 -12.70 2.24 -1.83
C LEU A 61 -13.74 3.35 -1.73
N SER A 62 -14.07 3.74 -0.51
CA SER A 62 -14.88 4.94 -0.29
C SER A 62 -14.07 6.20 -0.63
N ASN A 63 -14.76 7.30 -0.92
CA ASN A 63 -14.09 8.58 -1.18
C ASN A 63 -13.21 9.04 0.01
N SER A 64 -13.64 8.78 1.25
CA SER A 64 -12.83 9.13 2.43
C SER A 64 -11.56 8.29 2.54
N GLN A 65 -11.62 7.00 2.20
CA GLN A 65 -10.45 6.12 2.16
C GLN A 65 -9.47 6.53 1.07
N LEU A 66 -9.97 6.81 -0.15
CA LEU A 66 -9.15 7.29 -1.26
C LEU A 66 -8.40 8.57 -0.88
N THR A 67 -9.11 9.59 -0.41
CA THR A 67 -8.49 10.85 0.01
C THR A 67 -7.46 10.65 1.12
N LYS A 68 -7.75 9.79 2.11
CA LYS A 68 -6.79 9.47 3.18
C LYS A 68 -5.50 8.87 2.59
N TYR A 69 -5.61 7.88 1.72
CA TYR A 69 -4.45 7.20 1.16
C TYR A 69 -3.66 8.09 0.20
N GLU A 70 -4.33 8.88 -0.65
CA GLU A 70 -3.66 9.85 -1.52
C GLU A 70 -2.88 10.89 -0.71
N MET A 71 -3.47 11.43 0.37
CA MET A 71 -2.80 12.40 1.23
C MET A 71 -1.53 11.82 1.89
N LEU A 72 -1.60 10.59 2.39
CA LEU A 72 -0.48 9.96 3.09
C LEU A 72 0.62 9.44 2.16
N LEU A 73 0.27 8.98 0.97
CA LEU A 73 1.19 8.23 0.09
C LEU A 73 1.63 9.00 -1.15
N LEU A 74 0.81 9.93 -1.66
CA LEU A 74 1.11 10.70 -2.88
C LEU A 74 1.39 12.17 -2.59
N ASN A 75 0.70 12.76 -1.61
CA ASN A 75 0.82 14.18 -1.31
C ASN A 75 1.84 14.49 -0.20
N ALA A 76 2.27 13.48 0.55
CA ALA A 76 3.29 13.63 1.58
C ALA A 76 4.66 13.89 0.93
N SER A 77 5.20 15.09 1.09
CA SER A 77 6.46 15.54 0.47
C SER A 77 7.69 14.74 0.93
N ASN A 78 7.60 14.13 2.11
CA ASN A 78 8.66 13.32 2.69
C ASN A 78 8.54 11.82 2.37
N VAL A 79 7.50 11.39 1.63
CA VAL A 79 7.30 9.98 1.28
C VAL A 79 7.62 9.75 -0.20
N THR A 80 8.48 8.77 -0.45
CA THR A 80 8.81 8.30 -1.80
C THR A 80 8.44 6.84 -1.93
N LEU A 81 7.57 6.51 -2.87
CA LEU A 81 7.18 5.14 -3.15
C LEU A 81 8.15 4.53 -4.17
N THR A 82 8.73 3.39 -3.83
CA THR A 82 9.55 2.59 -4.75
C THR A 82 8.95 1.21 -4.90
N ARG A 83 9.13 0.62 -6.08
CA ARG A 83 8.72 -0.76 -6.33
C ARG A 83 9.78 -1.70 -5.79
N CYS A 84 9.35 -2.75 -5.09
CA CYS A 84 10.20 -3.87 -4.71
C CYS A 84 9.38 -5.15 -4.80
N ALA A 85 9.51 -5.89 -5.90
CA ALA A 85 8.66 -7.04 -6.20
C ALA A 85 8.81 -8.19 -5.19
N VAL A 86 10.01 -8.39 -4.63
CA VAL A 86 10.32 -9.54 -3.76
C VAL A 86 11.05 -9.11 -2.50
N LEU A 87 10.46 -9.47 -1.35
CA LEU A 87 11.06 -9.38 -0.04
C LEU A 87 11.42 -10.79 0.46
N ASN A 88 12.55 -10.93 1.14
CA ASN A 88 12.88 -12.19 1.81
C ASN A 88 11.91 -12.38 3.00
N PRO A 89 11.19 -13.52 3.11
CA PRO A 89 10.19 -13.72 4.17
C PRO A 89 10.79 -13.76 5.58
N ALA A 90 12.07 -14.11 5.73
CA ALA A 90 12.74 -14.17 7.03
C ALA A 90 13.27 -12.80 7.49
N SER A 91 13.76 -11.96 6.57
CA SER A 91 14.40 -10.67 6.92
C SER A 91 13.55 -9.45 6.59
N LEU A 92 12.51 -9.59 5.76
CA LEU A 92 11.70 -8.51 5.20
C LEU A 92 12.49 -7.46 4.41
N LEU A 93 13.66 -7.83 3.90
CA LEU A 93 14.52 -6.96 3.09
C LEU A 93 14.34 -7.23 1.59
N PRO A 94 14.56 -6.21 0.73
CA PRO A 94 14.60 -6.38 -0.72
C PRO A 94 15.60 -7.48 -1.13
N THR A 95 15.19 -8.33 -2.06
CA THR A 95 16.10 -9.31 -2.69
C THR A 95 16.64 -8.74 -4.00
N GLU A 96 17.82 -9.17 -4.46
CA GLU A 96 18.46 -8.66 -5.68
C GLU A 96 17.71 -8.97 -6.99
N GLY A 97 16.62 -9.74 -6.93
CA GLY A 97 15.73 -10.01 -8.05
C GLY A 97 14.42 -9.22 -7.97
N ASP A 98 14.15 -8.39 -8.97
CA ASP A 98 12.79 -7.91 -9.22
C ASP A 98 12.01 -9.11 -9.78
N GLY A 99 11.27 -9.81 -8.92
CA GLY A 99 10.41 -10.92 -9.32
C GLY A 99 9.35 -10.49 -10.33
N GLU A 100 8.50 -11.43 -10.76
CA GLU A 100 7.53 -11.16 -11.82
C GLU A 100 6.58 -10.00 -11.46
N PRO A 101 6.38 -9.06 -12.39
CA PRO A 101 5.60 -7.86 -12.11
C PRO A 101 4.13 -8.21 -11.92
N HIS A 102 3.61 -8.03 -10.70
CA HIS A 102 2.18 -8.19 -10.43
C HIS A 102 1.34 -7.10 -11.10
N ASP A 103 0.45 -7.49 -12.02
CA ASP A 103 -0.52 -6.57 -12.64
C ASP A 103 -1.72 -6.32 -11.72
N CYS A 104 -1.51 -5.38 -10.81
CA CYS A 104 -2.47 -5.06 -9.75
C CYS A 104 -3.83 -4.59 -10.28
N LEU A 105 -3.87 -4.01 -11.49
CA LEU A 105 -5.10 -3.46 -12.07
C LEU A 105 -5.98 -4.54 -12.63
N THR A 106 -5.40 -5.48 -13.37
CA THR A 106 -6.13 -6.62 -13.93
C THR A 106 -6.74 -7.47 -12.82
N SER A 107 -6.01 -7.71 -11.72
CA SER A 107 -6.55 -8.44 -10.56
C SER A 107 -7.72 -7.76 -9.87
N LEU A 108 -7.76 -6.42 -9.88
CA LEU A 108 -8.87 -5.67 -9.29
C LEU A 108 -10.12 -5.72 -10.16
N LEU A 109 -9.97 -5.64 -11.49
CA LEU A 109 -11.08 -5.67 -12.43
C LEU A 109 -11.76 -7.04 -12.51
N THR A 110 -11.06 -8.11 -12.12
CA THR A 110 -11.62 -9.47 -12.08
C THR A 110 -12.37 -9.81 -10.79
N LEU A 111 -12.34 -8.95 -9.77
CA LEU A 111 -13.00 -9.20 -8.49
C LEU A 111 -14.37 -8.50 -8.44
N PRO A 112 -15.45 -9.17 -8.00
CA PRO A 112 -16.72 -8.49 -7.76
C PRO A 112 -16.54 -7.36 -6.73
N PRO A 113 -17.27 -6.22 -6.86
CA PRO A 113 -17.25 -5.15 -5.87
C PRO A 113 -17.67 -5.69 -4.50
N PRO A 114 -17.19 -5.09 -3.39
CA PRO A 114 -17.54 -5.55 -2.05
C PRO A 114 -19.05 -5.37 -1.85
N GLU A 115 -19.75 -6.47 -1.60
CA GLU A 115 -21.17 -6.46 -1.19
C GLU A 115 -21.24 -5.74 0.16
N LEU A 116 -21.82 -4.52 0.20
CA LEU A 116 -22.14 -3.83 1.45
C LEU A 116 -23.29 -4.58 2.14
N THR A 117 -22.96 -5.49 3.06
CA THR A 117 -23.89 -6.00 4.09
C THR A 117 -23.69 -5.26 5.40
#